data_AF-A0A124F2T3-F1
#
_entry.id   AF-A0A124F2T3-F1
#
_cell.length_a   1.000
_cell.length_b   1.000
_cell.length_c   1.000
_cell.angle_alpha   90.00
_cell.angle_beta   90.00
_cell.angle_gamma   90.00
#
_symmetry.space_group_name_H-M   'P 1'
#
loop_
_entity.id
_entity.type
_entity.pdbx_description
1 polymer ?
#
loop_
_entity_poly.entity_id
_entity_poly.type
_entity_poly.pdbx_seq_one_letter_code
_entity_poly.pdbx_strand_id
1 'polypeptide(L)'
;MTVGKDDPDRETSAPLGRRSFLASAAVAAAAPVSVPEPALAAELSAGERVATTGHGAVARLLAVPEAGRGVGWLRKALQVAVALELATIPPYLCGWWSVKDRRSEAARLIRRIIGDEMYHLGVVCNLLVAVGGRPRIKRAAPTYPGPLPGGVRAGVNVYLSGLTKPFVHDVMMAIEAPEAPLARSADGSPTIGAFYDDLLKAFHSTAPKLTTQGQLSAHVTTDVLKPVKTLDDVEHAIGIIREQGEGTTSSPAVAFGDDHPAHYYAFAEIYHGRRLRKDRGSWQFTGAPVPFPATRPMARVPAGGWHRPPTPVRRRLIEFNTAYTAVLDTLDMAWDSDGPGSLDVAVRAMRRMETPALELMEIPIPGTDQTYGPSFRPPLNS
;
A
#
# COMPACT_ATOMS: atom_id res chain seq x y z
N MET A 1 -26.68 -68.68 -15.41
CA MET A 1 -27.48 -68.01 -16.46
C MET A 1 -27.32 -66.50 -16.24
N THR A 2 -26.87 -65.79 -17.28
CA THR A 2 -26.76 -64.31 -17.48
C THR A 2 -25.96 -63.53 -16.42
N VAL A 3 -24.66 -63.17 -16.60
CA VAL A 3 -24.06 -62.12 -17.49
C VAL A 3 -24.64 -60.74 -17.21
N GLY A 4 -23.93 -59.62 -16.97
CA GLY A 4 -22.51 -59.20 -16.98
C GLY A 4 -22.50 -57.68 -16.66
N LYS A 5 -21.45 -57.08 -16.11
CA LYS A 5 -20.40 -56.37 -16.88
C LYS A 5 -19.30 -55.87 -15.95
N ASP A 6 -18.07 -56.02 -16.44
CA ASP A 6 -16.79 -55.57 -15.89
C ASP A 6 -16.61 -54.04 -15.97
N ASP A 7 -15.74 -53.52 -15.09
CA ASP A 7 -14.94 -52.33 -15.32
C ASP A 7 -13.60 -52.47 -14.56
N PRO A 8 -12.46 -52.67 -15.24
CA PRO A 8 -11.15 -52.66 -14.61
C PRO A 8 -10.28 -51.47 -15.05
N ASP A 9 -9.35 -51.15 -14.13
CA ASP A 9 -8.04 -50.56 -14.34
C ASP A 9 -7.79 -49.04 -14.11
N ARG A 10 -7.09 -48.85 -12.97
CA ARG A 10 -6.03 -47.86 -12.73
C ARG A 10 -5.06 -47.72 -13.92
N GLU A 11 -4.56 -46.51 -14.14
CA GLU A 11 -3.12 -46.18 -14.20
C GLU A 11 -2.90 -44.66 -14.39
N THR A 12 -2.17 -44.02 -13.47
CA THR A 12 -0.84 -43.37 -13.67
C THR A 12 -0.69 -42.39 -14.83
N SER A 13 -0.30 -41.15 -14.54
CA SER A 13 0.37 -40.28 -15.51
C SER A 13 1.39 -39.36 -14.81
N ALA A 14 2.66 -39.55 -15.14
CA ALA A 14 3.75 -38.60 -14.91
C ALA A 14 4.00 -37.79 -16.23
N PRO A 15 5.03 -36.92 -16.33
CA PRO A 15 4.89 -35.49 -16.63
C PRO A 15 5.37 -35.12 -18.05
N LEU A 16 5.55 -33.82 -18.34
CA LEU A 16 6.16 -33.13 -19.52
C LEU A 16 5.13 -32.24 -20.25
N GLY A 17 5.42 -31.02 -20.68
CA GLY A 17 6.70 -30.33 -20.80
C GLY A 17 6.52 -28.87 -21.25
N ARG A 18 7.62 -28.12 -21.19
CA ARG A 18 7.78 -26.75 -21.69
C ARG A 18 7.35 -26.64 -23.15
N ARG A 19 6.59 -25.59 -23.49
CA ARG A 19 6.43 -25.13 -24.88
C ARG A 19 6.76 -23.66 -24.99
N SER A 20 7.80 -23.39 -25.79
CA SER A 20 8.16 -22.11 -26.36
C SER A 20 7.05 -21.62 -27.29
N PHE A 21 6.76 -20.32 -27.27
CA PHE A 21 5.92 -19.68 -28.29
C PHE A 21 6.75 -18.68 -29.09
N LEU A 22 6.84 -18.99 -30.39
CA LEU A 22 7.39 -18.16 -31.45
C LEU A 22 6.48 -16.96 -31.69
N ALA A 23 7.10 -15.79 -31.83
CA ALA A 23 6.47 -14.57 -32.27
C ALA A 23 6.05 -14.68 -33.75
N SER A 24 4.84 -14.23 -34.07
CA SER A 24 4.43 -13.95 -35.45
C SER A 24 3.84 -12.55 -35.49
N ALA A 25 4.53 -11.70 -36.25
CA ALA A 25 4.14 -10.33 -36.55
C ALA A 25 3.06 -10.34 -37.63
N ALA A 26 1.96 -9.63 -37.39
CA ALA A 26 1.00 -9.26 -38.43
C ALA A 26 0.91 -7.73 -38.47
N VAL A 27 1.37 -7.18 -39.60
CA VAL A 27 1.27 -5.77 -39.97
C VAL A 27 -0.15 -5.52 -40.47
N ALA A 28 -0.85 -4.57 -39.86
CA ALA A 28 -2.08 -4.02 -40.41
C ALA A 28 -1.90 -2.50 -40.56
N ALA A 29 -1.90 -2.06 -41.82
CA ALA A 29 -1.84 -0.66 -42.23
C ALA A 29 -3.17 0.04 -41.90
N ALA A 30 -3.09 1.21 -41.27
CA ALA A 30 -4.21 2.13 -41.09
C ALA A 30 -3.89 3.46 -41.82
N ALA A 31 -4.80 3.86 -42.70
CA ALA A 31 -4.77 5.12 -43.44
C ALA A 31 -5.02 6.33 -42.51
N PRO A 32 -4.56 7.55 -42.88
CA PRO A 32 -4.57 8.69 -41.98
C PRO A 32 -5.95 9.38 -41.95
N VAL A 33 -6.44 9.66 -40.76
CA VAL A 33 -7.57 10.57 -40.53
C VAL A 33 -7.01 11.94 -40.18
N SER A 34 -7.39 12.94 -40.97
CA SER A 34 -6.98 14.34 -40.84
C SER A 34 -7.49 14.98 -39.54
N VAL A 35 -6.60 15.66 -38.82
CA VAL A 35 -6.89 16.50 -37.65
C VAL A 35 -6.85 17.97 -38.09
N PRO A 36 -7.79 18.83 -37.67
CA PRO A 36 -7.68 20.27 -37.96
C PRO A 36 -6.66 20.93 -37.02
N GLU A 37 -5.80 21.78 -37.58
CA GLU A 37 -4.80 22.59 -36.86
C GLU A 37 -5.43 23.60 -35.89
N PRO A 38 -4.77 23.93 -34.76
CA PRO A 38 -5.16 25.03 -33.91
C PRO A 38 -4.58 26.37 -34.41
N ALA A 39 -5.42 27.38 -34.47
CA ALA A 39 -5.05 28.74 -34.80
C ALA A 39 -4.33 29.45 -33.62
N LEU A 40 -3.16 29.98 -33.96
CA LEU A 40 -2.44 31.16 -33.46
C LEU A 40 -2.28 31.43 -31.95
N ALA A 41 -1.00 31.61 -31.63
CA ALA A 41 -0.41 32.10 -30.40
C ALA A 41 -0.91 33.50 -29.97
N ALA A 42 -0.93 33.69 -28.64
CA ALA A 42 -0.70 34.98 -28.02
C ALA A 42 0.51 34.83 -27.06
N GLU A 43 1.55 35.60 -27.36
CA GLU A 43 2.77 35.74 -26.57
C GLU A 43 2.46 36.31 -25.18
N LEU A 44 2.99 35.69 -24.12
CA LEU A 44 3.20 36.34 -22.84
C LEU A 44 4.62 36.04 -22.34
N SER A 45 5.46 37.07 -22.55
CA SER A 45 6.59 37.54 -21.74
C SER A 45 7.46 36.52 -21.00
N ALA A 46 8.73 36.50 -21.43
CA ALA A 46 9.87 36.02 -20.66
C ALA A 46 9.98 36.74 -19.31
N GLY A 47 10.11 35.97 -18.22
CA GLY A 47 10.51 36.50 -16.92
C GLY A 47 9.88 35.79 -15.74
N GLU A 48 10.35 34.57 -15.42
CA GLU A 48 10.62 34.09 -14.06
C GLU A 48 10.99 32.60 -14.14
N ARG A 49 12.29 32.31 -14.06
CA ARG A 49 12.74 30.95 -13.71
C ARG A 49 12.36 30.74 -12.24
N VAL A 50 11.17 30.24 -12.01
CA VAL A 50 10.83 29.64 -10.71
C VAL A 50 11.75 28.44 -10.53
N ALA A 51 12.70 28.56 -9.62
CA ALA A 51 13.53 27.46 -9.20
C ALA A 51 12.63 26.33 -8.66
N THR A 52 12.58 25.20 -9.36
CA THR A 52 11.90 23.98 -8.92
C THR A 52 12.68 23.36 -7.76
N THR A 53 12.59 23.94 -6.57
CA THR A 53 13.14 23.36 -5.34
C THR A 53 12.06 22.54 -4.64
N GLY A 54 12.09 21.22 -4.85
CA GLY A 54 11.23 20.32 -4.07
C GLY A 54 11.17 18.85 -4.48
N HIS A 55 12.16 18.28 -5.18
CA HIS A 55 12.13 16.83 -5.48
C HIS A 55 12.09 16.03 -4.16
N GLY A 56 11.07 15.19 -3.96
CA GLY A 56 10.89 14.35 -2.76
C GLY A 56 12.08 13.40 -2.49
N ALA A 57 12.14 12.78 -1.29
CA ALA A 57 13.28 11.94 -0.93
C ALA A 57 13.49 10.73 -1.86
N VAL A 58 12.43 10.11 -2.37
CA VAL A 58 12.49 9.07 -3.42
C VAL A 58 12.96 9.67 -4.72
N ALA A 59 12.40 10.77 -5.21
CA ALA A 59 12.91 11.43 -6.43
C ALA A 59 14.42 11.76 -6.33
N ARG A 60 14.90 12.21 -5.17
CA ARG A 60 16.34 12.42 -4.92
C ARG A 60 17.14 11.12 -4.85
N LEU A 61 16.58 10.06 -4.29
CA LEU A 61 17.21 8.74 -4.26
C LEU A 61 17.29 8.15 -5.67
N LEU A 62 16.22 8.25 -6.47
CA LEU A 62 16.18 7.77 -7.84
C LEU A 62 17.07 8.61 -8.77
N ALA A 63 17.26 9.90 -8.47
CA ALA A 63 18.22 10.75 -9.19
C ALA A 63 19.69 10.33 -9.00
N VAL A 64 20.01 9.50 -7.99
CA VAL A 64 21.35 8.91 -7.87
C VAL A 64 21.53 7.90 -9.01
N PRO A 65 22.57 8.04 -9.86
CA PRO A 65 22.84 7.08 -10.93
C PRO A 65 22.97 5.66 -10.39
N GLU A 66 22.54 4.64 -11.13
CA GLU A 66 22.53 3.25 -10.67
C GLU A 66 23.89 2.79 -10.13
N ALA A 67 24.99 3.19 -10.78
CA ALA A 67 26.36 2.89 -10.34
C ALA A 67 26.73 3.50 -8.96
N GLY A 68 26.00 4.53 -8.51
CA GLY A 68 26.18 5.18 -7.21
C GLY A 68 25.26 4.65 -6.11
N ARG A 69 24.36 3.71 -6.41
CA ARG A 69 23.36 3.18 -5.46
C ARG A 69 23.92 2.05 -4.58
N GLY A 70 24.97 2.34 -3.82
CA GLY A 70 25.61 1.39 -2.89
C GLY A 70 24.78 1.03 -1.65
N VAL A 71 25.37 0.27 -0.71
CA VAL A 71 24.70 -0.14 0.56
C VAL A 71 24.16 1.05 1.38
N GLY A 72 24.88 2.17 1.38
CA GLY A 72 24.40 3.39 2.05
C GLY A 72 23.15 3.99 1.41
N TRP A 73 22.99 3.83 0.10
CA TRP A 73 21.77 4.19 -0.61
C TRP A 73 20.63 3.22 -0.27
N LEU A 74 20.89 1.90 -0.27
CA LEU A 74 19.89 0.89 0.11
C LEU A 74 19.31 1.17 1.50
N ARG A 75 20.14 1.46 2.50
CA ARG A 75 19.67 1.82 3.85
C ARG A 75 18.75 3.05 3.85
N LYS A 76 19.08 4.08 3.08
CA LYS A 76 18.25 5.29 2.99
C LYS A 76 16.94 5.01 2.27
N ALA A 77 16.98 4.28 1.17
CA ALA A 77 15.81 3.89 0.40
C ALA A 77 14.88 3.01 1.24
N LEU A 78 15.39 1.95 1.88
CA LEU A 78 14.59 1.08 2.75
C LEU A 78 14.01 1.84 3.96
N GLN A 79 14.71 2.85 4.50
CA GLN A 79 14.11 3.70 5.54
C GLN A 79 12.96 4.57 5.00
N VAL A 80 12.99 4.96 3.73
CA VAL A 80 11.84 5.61 3.07
C VAL A 80 10.72 4.60 2.83
N ALA A 81 11.04 3.36 2.44
CA ALA A 81 10.07 2.27 2.32
C ALA A 81 9.33 2.03 3.65
N VAL A 82 10.05 1.98 4.78
CA VAL A 82 9.44 1.91 6.13
C VAL A 82 8.43 3.04 6.36
N ALA A 83 8.74 4.27 5.94
CA ALA A 83 7.80 5.38 6.07
C ALA A 83 6.58 5.22 5.17
N LEU A 84 6.80 4.72 3.94
CA LEU A 84 5.77 4.52 2.93
C LEU A 84 4.75 3.47 3.36
N GLU A 85 5.20 2.27 3.75
CA GLU A 85 4.33 1.20 4.26
C GLU A 85 3.59 1.61 5.55
N LEU A 86 4.23 2.42 6.41
CA LEU A 86 3.57 2.94 7.60
C LEU A 86 2.49 3.99 7.25
N ALA A 87 2.59 4.67 6.11
CA ALA A 87 1.69 5.75 5.71
C ALA A 87 0.34 5.29 5.16
N THR A 88 0.24 4.02 4.76
CA THR A 88 -0.99 3.42 4.23
C THR A 88 -1.88 2.87 5.35
N ILE A 89 -1.29 2.39 6.45
CA ILE A 89 -2.01 1.73 7.55
C ILE A 89 -3.05 2.66 8.23
N PRO A 90 -2.72 3.90 8.67
CA PRO A 90 -3.69 4.80 9.29
C PRO A 90 -4.94 5.16 8.47
N PRO A 91 -4.84 5.60 7.20
CA PRO A 91 -6.04 5.88 6.40
C PRO A 91 -6.89 4.62 6.17
N TYR A 92 -6.26 3.45 6.01
CA TYR A 92 -6.99 2.20 5.80
C TYR A 92 -7.74 1.77 7.06
N LEU A 93 -7.13 1.91 8.24
CA LEU A 93 -7.81 1.69 9.52
C LEU A 93 -8.99 2.64 9.74
N CYS A 94 -8.86 3.93 9.41
CA CYS A 94 -9.97 4.88 9.51
C CYS A 94 -11.16 4.45 8.64
N GLY A 95 -10.88 4.11 7.37
CA GLY A 95 -11.87 3.57 6.46
C GLY A 95 -12.52 2.32 7.02
N TRP A 96 -11.71 1.36 7.46
CA TRP A 96 -12.20 0.10 8.05
C TRP A 96 -13.07 0.33 9.29
N TRP A 97 -12.59 1.07 10.31
CA TRP A 97 -13.33 1.39 11.55
C TRP A 97 -14.65 2.13 11.31
N SER A 98 -14.78 2.87 10.21
CA SER A 98 -16.05 3.50 9.87
C SER A 98 -17.14 2.51 9.41
N VAL A 99 -16.81 1.32 8.89
CA VAL A 99 -17.79 0.39 8.28
C VAL A 99 -18.71 -0.28 9.30
N LYS A 100 -20.02 -0.05 9.28
CA LYS A 100 -20.92 -0.56 10.33
C LYS A 100 -20.99 -2.09 10.39
N ASP A 101 -21.06 -2.76 9.24
CA ASP A 101 -21.07 -4.23 9.15
C ASP A 101 -19.69 -4.80 8.82
N ARG A 102 -19.05 -5.40 9.82
CA ARG A 102 -17.74 -6.06 9.70
C ARG A 102 -17.74 -7.33 8.85
N ARG A 103 -18.92 -7.90 8.56
CA ARG A 103 -19.07 -9.10 7.73
C ARG A 103 -19.20 -8.77 6.24
N SER A 104 -19.46 -7.50 5.92
CA SER A 104 -19.53 -7.01 4.54
C SER A 104 -18.25 -7.33 3.76
N GLU A 105 -18.40 -7.53 2.45
CA GLU A 105 -17.27 -7.85 1.58
C GLU A 105 -16.21 -6.75 1.59
N ALA A 106 -16.64 -5.48 1.52
CA ALA A 106 -15.75 -4.33 1.64
C ALA A 106 -14.96 -4.34 2.97
N ALA A 107 -15.59 -4.65 4.11
CA ALA A 107 -14.88 -4.72 5.39
C ALA A 107 -13.84 -5.85 5.42
N ARG A 108 -14.11 -6.99 4.78
CA ARG A 108 -13.16 -8.11 4.67
C ARG A 108 -11.99 -7.78 3.75
N LEU A 109 -12.25 -7.17 2.60
CA LEU A 109 -11.21 -6.72 1.66
C LEU A 109 -10.28 -5.70 2.32
N ILE A 110 -10.82 -4.64 2.93
CA ILE A 110 -10.00 -3.61 3.59
C ILE A 110 -9.22 -4.22 4.76
N ARG A 111 -9.81 -5.13 5.55
CA ARG A 111 -9.10 -5.79 6.66
C ARG A 111 -7.91 -6.63 6.20
N ARG A 112 -8.04 -7.31 5.05
CA ARG A 112 -6.95 -8.08 4.45
C ARG A 112 -5.82 -7.13 4.05
N ILE A 113 -6.13 -6.08 3.30
CA ILE A 113 -5.15 -5.08 2.85
C ILE A 113 -4.41 -4.47 4.06
N ILE A 114 -5.11 -4.11 5.13
CA ILE A 114 -4.48 -3.63 6.37
C ILE A 114 -3.45 -4.63 6.94
N GLY A 115 -3.72 -5.93 6.85
CA GLY A 115 -2.79 -7.00 7.25
C GLY A 115 -1.59 -7.09 6.31
N ASP A 116 -1.83 -7.01 5.00
CA ASP A 116 -0.79 -7.00 3.97
C ASP A 116 0.18 -5.82 4.22
N GLU A 117 -0.31 -4.60 4.44
CA GLU A 117 0.51 -3.40 4.72
C GLU A 117 1.35 -3.55 6.02
N MET A 118 0.81 -4.19 7.06
CA MET A 118 1.59 -4.50 8.27
C MET A 118 2.69 -5.50 7.99
N TYR A 119 2.40 -6.50 7.16
CA TYR A 119 3.37 -7.48 6.73
C TYR A 119 4.46 -6.81 5.88
N HIS A 120 4.10 -5.95 4.93
CA HIS A 120 5.04 -5.16 4.12
C HIS A 120 5.96 -4.31 4.98
N LEU A 121 5.42 -3.59 5.97
CA LEU A 121 6.21 -2.85 6.96
C LEU A 121 7.24 -3.75 7.66
N GLY A 122 6.84 -4.96 8.07
CA GLY A 122 7.74 -5.93 8.68
C GLY A 122 8.84 -6.41 7.72
N VAL A 123 8.48 -6.69 6.47
CA VAL A 123 9.41 -7.10 5.41
C VAL A 123 10.46 -6.03 5.14
N VAL A 124 10.06 -4.76 4.95
CA VAL A 124 11.02 -3.66 4.71
C VAL A 124 11.91 -3.40 5.92
N CYS A 125 11.41 -3.61 7.14
CA CYS A 125 12.23 -3.55 8.34
C CYS A 125 13.29 -4.66 8.36
N ASN A 126 12.92 -5.90 8.01
CA ASN A 126 13.87 -7.01 7.87
C ASN A 126 14.91 -6.75 6.78
N LEU A 127 14.51 -6.24 5.61
CA LEU A 127 15.42 -5.85 4.53
C LEU A 127 16.39 -4.75 4.98
N LEU A 128 15.91 -3.74 5.70
CA LEU A 128 16.75 -2.66 6.23
C LEU A 128 17.79 -3.20 7.23
N VAL A 129 17.38 -4.09 8.14
CA VAL A 129 18.32 -4.76 9.06
C VAL A 129 19.30 -5.66 8.30
N ALA A 130 18.85 -6.36 7.26
CA ALA A 130 19.68 -7.27 6.48
C ALA A 130 20.91 -6.58 5.87
N VAL A 131 20.76 -5.31 5.45
CA VAL A 131 21.87 -4.49 4.94
C VAL A 131 22.60 -3.71 6.03
N GLY A 132 22.39 -4.03 7.31
CA GLY A 132 23.02 -3.39 8.47
C GLY A 132 22.48 -2.01 8.82
N GLY A 133 21.26 -1.70 8.39
CA GLY A 133 20.51 -0.53 8.85
C GLY A 133 19.73 -0.80 10.13
N ARG A 134 19.08 0.23 10.65
CA ARG A 134 18.15 0.11 11.78
C ARG A 134 16.85 0.88 11.45
N PRO A 135 15.68 0.22 11.45
CA PRO A 135 14.40 0.90 11.30
C PRO A 135 14.18 1.98 12.35
N ARG A 136 13.68 3.13 11.91
CA ARG A 136 13.27 4.27 12.74
C ARG A 136 11.78 4.57 12.52
N ILE A 137 10.93 3.64 12.94
CA ILE A 137 9.49 3.59 12.65
C ILE A 137 8.77 4.77 13.29
N LYS A 138 9.00 5.07 14.57
CA LYS A 138 8.35 6.22 15.24
C LYS A 138 8.72 7.55 14.58
N ARG A 139 9.99 7.72 14.21
CA ARG A 139 10.47 8.91 13.52
C ARG A 139 9.92 9.02 12.09
N ALA A 140 9.65 7.88 11.46
CA ALA A 140 9.10 7.80 10.12
C ALA A 140 7.57 8.00 10.07
N ALA A 141 6.88 8.01 11.22
CA ALA A 141 5.44 8.18 11.30
C ALA A 141 5.00 9.49 10.58
N PRO A 142 4.15 9.39 9.54
CA PRO A 142 3.75 10.55 8.77
C PRO A 142 2.74 11.42 9.53
N THR A 143 2.61 12.66 9.07
CA THR A 143 1.55 13.56 9.52
C THR A 143 0.47 13.65 8.44
N TYR A 144 -0.78 13.58 8.85
CA TYR A 144 -1.94 13.74 7.97
C TYR A 144 -2.66 15.08 8.20
N PRO A 145 -3.28 15.65 7.15
CA PRO A 145 -3.10 15.27 5.75
C PRO A 145 -1.70 15.67 5.24
N GLY A 146 -1.17 14.95 4.26
CA GLY A 146 0.15 15.21 3.69
C GLY A 146 0.48 14.34 2.48
N PRO A 147 1.60 14.61 1.79
CA PRO A 147 2.06 13.78 0.67
C PRO A 147 2.53 12.40 1.17
N LEU A 148 2.60 11.43 0.25
CA LEU A 148 3.26 10.16 0.54
C LEU A 148 4.76 10.37 0.85
N PRO A 149 5.33 9.62 1.81
CA PRO A 149 6.75 9.67 2.09
C PRO A 149 7.59 9.41 0.84
N GLY A 150 8.71 10.11 0.73
CA GLY A 150 9.55 10.01 -0.46
C GLY A 150 9.07 10.84 -1.65
N GLY A 151 7.82 11.31 -1.69
CA GLY A 151 7.29 11.99 -2.87
C GLY A 151 7.09 11.05 -4.05
N VAL A 152 6.86 9.75 -3.78
CA VAL A 152 6.19 8.86 -4.73
C VAL A 152 4.78 9.41 -4.97
N ARG A 153 4.27 9.25 -6.19
CA ARG A 153 2.95 9.76 -6.60
C ARG A 153 2.74 11.21 -6.16
N ALA A 154 3.55 12.11 -6.68
CA ALA A 154 3.34 13.53 -6.46
C ALA A 154 1.89 13.90 -6.87
N GLY A 155 1.26 14.76 -6.07
CA GLY A 155 -0.16 15.06 -6.16
C GLY A 155 -1.10 14.22 -5.29
N VAL A 156 -0.70 13.04 -4.81
CA VAL A 156 -1.52 12.28 -3.85
C VAL A 156 -1.39 12.89 -2.45
N ASN A 157 -2.49 13.47 -1.96
CA ASN A 157 -2.59 14.03 -0.61
C ASN A 157 -3.34 13.05 0.30
N VAL A 158 -2.61 12.30 1.11
CA VAL A 158 -3.19 11.31 2.02
C VAL A 158 -3.82 12.02 3.21
N TYR A 159 -5.09 11.73 3.48
CA TYR A 159 -5.82 12.27 4.63
C TYR A 159 -6.56 11.16 5.39
N LEU A 160 -7.04 11.47 6.59
CA LEU A 160 -7.80 10.52 7.42
C LEU A 160 -9.29 10.86 7.36
N SER A 161 -10.14 9.89 7.03
CA SER A 161 -11.60 10.05 6.97
C SER A 161 -12.29 8.68 7.13
N GLY A 162 -13.60 8.70 7.39
CA GLY A 162 -14.43 7.51 7.22
C GLY A 162 -14.51 7.08 5.75
N LEU A 163 -14.92 5.84 5.52
CA LEU A 163 -15.04 5.27 4.20
C LEU A 163 -16.18 5.97 3.44
N THR A 164 -15.81 6.67 2.38
CA THR A 164 -16.71 7.29 1.39
C THR A 164 -16.18 6.97 0.00
N LYS A 165 -17.01 7.04 -1.05
CA LYS A 165 -16.52 6.82 -2.42
C LYS A 165 -15.37 7.75 -2.81
N PRO A 166 -15.41 9.07 -2.51
CA PRO A 166 -14.27 9.96 -2.73
C PRO A 166 -13.02 9.50 -1.96
N PHE A 167 -13.16 9.08 -0.70
CA PHE A 167 -12.01 8.60 0.07
C PHE A 167 -11.37 7.32 -0.51
N VAL A 168 -12.20 6.37 -0.98
CA VAL A 168 -11.70 5.17 -1.66
C VAL A 168 -10.95 5.55 -2.94
N HIS A 169 -11.48 6.47 -3.74
CA HIS A 169 -10.85 6.87 -5.01
C HIS A 169 -9.60 7.75 -4.82
N ASP A 170 -9.75 8.86 -4.11
CA ASP A 170 -8.75 9.94 -4.03
C ASP A 170 -7.57 9.60 -3.10
N VAL A 171 -7.74 8.61 -2.23
CA VAL A 171 -6.70 8.18 -1.28
C VAL A 171 -6.34 6.72 -1.51
N MET A 172 -7.25 5.78 -1.25
CA MET A 172 -6.91 4.35 -1.25
C MET A 172 -6.47 3.85 -2.62
N MET A 173 -7.30 4.05 -3.66
CA MET A 173 -6.93 3.68 -5.04
C MET A 173 -5.77 4.51 -5.56
N ALA A 174 -5.70 5.80 -5.20
CA ALA A 174 -4.62 6.68 -5.63
C ALA A 174 -3.24 6.24 -5.11
N ILE A 175 -3.17 5.74 -3.87
CA ILE A 175 -1.96 5.17 -3.28
C ILE A 175 -1.50 3.91 -4.02
N GLU A 176 -2.43 3.06 -4.47
CA GLU A 176 -2.11 1.75 -5.06
C GLU A 176 -2.06 1.72 -6.60
N ALA A 177 -2.27 2.85 -7.30
CA ALA A 177 -2.51 2.84 -8.75
C ALA A 177 -1.31 2.41 -9.62
N PRO A 178 -1.38 1.37 -10.48
CA PRO A 178 -0.22 0.89 -11.25
C PRO A 178 0.34 1.91 -12.27
N GLU A 179 1.56 1.67 -12.79
CA GLU A 179 2.26 2.58 -13.73
C GLU A 179 1.63 2.80 -15.12
N ALA A 180 0.79 1.89 -15.67
CA ALA A 180 0.20 2.05 -17.01
C ALA A 180 -1.02 1.14 -17.30
N PRO A 181 -1.90 1.44 -18.30
CA PRO A 181 -2.14 2.72 -19.00
C PRO A 181 -3.40 3.46 -18.51
N LEU A 182 -4.03 3.05 -17.40
CA LEU A 182 -5.27 3.69 -16.91
C LEU A 182 -5.03 4.92 -16.00
N ALA A 183 -3.79 5.18 -15.59
CA ALA A 183 -3.43 6.35 -14.80
C ALA A 183 -2.02 6.81 -15.19
N ARG A 184 -1.90 7.73 -16.14
CA ARG A 184 -0.67 8.51 -16.25
C ARG A 184 -0.58 9.37 -14.99
N SER A 185 0.44 9.18 -14.16
CA SER A 185 0.89 10.23 -13.24
C SER A 185 1.23 11.44 -14.11
N ALA A 186 0.40 12.49 -14.07
CA ALA A 186 0.51 13.64 -14.96
C ALA A 186 1.81 14.45 -14.76
N ASP A 187 2.60 14.11 -13.73
CA ASP A 187 3.76 14.87 -13.28
C ASP A 187 5.10 14.10 -13.35
N GLY A 188 5.11 12.85 -13.85
CA GLY A 188 6.34 12.07 -13.99
C GLY A 188 6.95 11.58 -12.65
N SER A 189 6.19 11.62 -11.55
CA SER A 189 6.63 11.05 -10.28
C SER A 189 6.61 9.51 -10.29
N PRO A 190 7.57 8.85 -9.59
CA PRO A 190 7.63 7.40 -9.52
C PRO A 190 6.45 6.83 -8.71
N THR A 191 5.97 5.66 -9.12
CA THR A 191 5.02 4.84 -8.36
C THR A 191 5.71 4.11 -7.20
N ILE A 192 4.92 3.41 -6.38
CA ILE A 192 5.45 2.52 -5.34
C ILE A 192 6.15 1.33 -6.01
N GLY A 193 5.54 0.77 -7.06
CA GLY A 193 6.09 -0.31 -7.88
C GLY A 193 7.47 0.00 -8.45
N ALA A 194 7.65 1.16 -9.10
CA ALA A 194 8.96 1.55 -9.66
C ALA A 194 10.01 1.84 -8.57
N PHE A 195 9.59 2.39 -7.44
CA PHE A 195 10.50 2.57 -6.31
C PHE A 195 11.06 1.23 -5.82
N TYR A 196 10.22 0.20 -5.73
CA TYR A 196 10.64 -1.16 -5.37
C TYR A 196 11.45 -1.86 -6.46
N ASP A 197 11.16 -1.62 -7.74
CA ASP A 197 11.99 -2.13 -8.84
C ASP A 197 13.41 -1.58 -8.77
N ASP A 198 13.56 -0.29 -8.46
CA ASP A 198 14.86 0.34 -8.32
C ASP A 198 15.62 -0.09 -7.06
N LEU A 199 14.90 -0.42 -5.98
CA LEU A 199 15.47 -1.09 -4.81
C LEU A 199 16.02 -2.48 -5.19
N LEU A 200 15.25 -3.29 -5.91
CA LEU A 200 15.66 -4.64 -6.32
C LEU A 200 16.89 -4.60 -7.24
N LYS A 201 16.90 -3.71 -8.24
CA LYS A 201 18.09 -3.48 -9.09
C LYS A 201 19.32 -3.12 -8.26
N ALA A 202 19.18 -2.25 -7.27
CA ALA A 202 20.28 -1.87 -6.39
C ALA A 202 20.77 -3.04 -5.52
N PHE A 203 19.88 -3.93 -5.07
CA PHE A 203 20.29 -5.16 -4.38
C PHE A 203 21.11 -6.09 -5.28
N HIS A 204 20.68 -6.31 -6.52
CA HIS A 204 21.44 -7.14 -7.47
C HIS A 204 22.79 -6.52 -7.84
N SER A 205 22.83 -5.21 -8.09
CA SER A 205 24.07 -4.54 -8.50
C SER A 205 25.09 -4.45 -7.37
N THR A 206 24.63 -4.25 -6.14
CA THR A 206 25.53 -4.14 -4.98
C THR A 206 25.88 -5.48 -4.36
N ALA A 207 25.02 -6.50 -4.53
CA ALA A 207 25.14 -7.83 -3.94
C ALA A 207 25.66 -7.80 -2.48
N PRO A 208 24.99 -7.06 -1.57
CA PRO A 208 25.53 -6.78 -0.26
C PRO A 208 25.56 -8.05 0.58
N LYS A 209 26.53 -8.15 1.49
CA LYS A 209 26.49 -9.18 2.52
C LYS A 209 25.27 -8.96 3.42
N LEU A 210 24.36 -9.92 3.42
CA LEU A 210 23.15 -9.88 4.24
C LEU A 210 23.40 -10.51 5.62
N THR A 211 22.85 -9.90 6.66
CA THR A 211 22.87 -10.44 8.03
C THR A 211 21.46 -10.78 8.50
N THR A 212 21.27 -11.95 9.10
CA THR A 212 19.99 -12.30 9.75
C THR A 212 19.91 -11.83 11.20
N GLN A 213 21.02 -11.35 11.77
CA GLN A 213 21.05 -10.89 13.15
C GLN A 213 20.21 -9.62 13.31
N GLY A 214 19.24 -9.66 14.23
CA GLY A 214 18.30 -8.56 14.48
C GLY A 214 17.07 -8.54 13.56
N GLN A 215 16.98 -9.45 12.58
CA GLN A 215 15.75 -9.64 11.82
C GLN A 215 14.71 -10.44 12.62
N LEU A 216 13.43 -10.22 12.33
CA LEU A 216 12.33 -10.89 13.00
C LEU A 216 11.80 -12.08 12.20
N SER A 217 11.28 -13.06 12.95
CA SER A 217 10.45 -14.15 12.45
C SER A 217 9.17 -14.20 13.28
N ALA A 218 8.02 -13.93 12.68
CA ALA A 218 6.76 -13.85 13.39
C ALA A 218 5.55 -13.99 12.46
N HIS A 219 4.40 -14.40 13.02
CA HIS A 219 3.14 -14.31 12.30
C HIS A 219 2.63 -12.87 12.31
N VAL A 220 2.41 -12.30 11.13
CA VAL A 220 1.80 -10.98 10.95
C VAL A 220 0.49 -11.20 10.22
N THR A 221 -0.61 -11.19 10.98
CA THR A 221 -1.95 -11.55 10.49
C THR A 221 -2.01 -12.96 9.90
N THR A 222 -2.16 -13.11 8.58
CA THR A 222 -2.17 -14.39 7.87
C THR A 222 -0.79 -14.86 7.43
N ASP A 223 0.16 -13.93 7.35
CA ASP A 223 1.46 -14.16 6.74
C ASP A 223 2.55 -14.41 7.77
N VAL A 224 3.65 -15.00 7.31
CA VAL A 224 4.82 -15.30 8.15
C VAL A 224 5.97 -14.40 7.71
N LEU A 225 6.28 -13.42 8.55
CA LEU A 225 7.51 -12.64 8.42
C LEU A 225 8.69 -13.58 8.66
N LYS A 226 9.64 -13.59 7.72
CA LYS A 226 10.84 -14.44 7.77
C LYS A 226 12.10 -13.59 7.62
N PRO A 227 13.22 -14.00 8.23
CA PRO A 227 14.51 -13.39 7.95
C PRO A 227 14.94 -13.60 6.50
N VAL A 228 15.43 -12.54 5.88
CA VAL A 228 16.01 -12.49 4.53
C VAL A 228 17.49 -12.87 4.62
N LYS A 229 17.87 -13.98 3.98
CA LYS A 229 19.21 -14.58 4.07
C LYS A 229 19.99 -14.45 2.77
N THR A 230 19.30 -14.46 1.64
CA THR A 230 19.89 -14.46 0.28
C THR A 230 19.30 -13.35 -0.58
N LEU A 231 19.91 -13.10 -1.75
CA LEU A 231 19.31 -12.21 -2.75
C LEU A 231 17.99 -12.77 -3.30
N ASP A 232 17.84 -14.10 -3.38
CA ASP A 232 16.58 -14.73 -3.76
C ASP A 232 15.47 -14.42 -2.74
N ASP A 233 15.80 -14.41 -1.44
CA ASP A 233 14.86 -13.99 -0.40
C ASP A 233 14.48 -12.50 -0.55
N VAL A 234 15.43 -11.64 -0.98
CA VAL A 234 15.17 -10.22 -1.27
C VAL A 234 14.21 -10.07 -2.46
N GLU A 235 14.48 -10.79 -3.55
CA GLU A 235 13.65 -10.77 -4.76
C GLU A 235 12.23 -11.24 -4.44
N HIS A 236 12.09 -12.32 -3.68
CA HIS A 236 10.80 -12.80 -3.23
C HIS A 236 10.07 -11.79 -2.33
N ALA A 237 10.77 -11.21 -1.36
CA ALA A 237 10.21 -10.22 -0.44
C ALA A 237 9.71 -8.96 -1.15
N ILE A 238 10.51 -8.39 -2.07
CA ILE A 238 10.13 -7.23 -2.86
C ILE A 238 9.03 -7.59 -3.87
N GLY A 239 9.08 -8.79 -4.44
CA GLY A 239 8.05 -9.34 -5.33
C GLY A 239 6.67 -9.34 -4.66
N ILE A 240 6.57 -9.86 -3.44
CA ILE A 240 5.30 -9.90 -2.69
C ILE A 240 4.72 -8.49 -2.49
N ILE A 241 5.54 -7.53 -2.04
CA ILE A 241 5.07 -6.15 -1.80
C ILE A 241 4.48 -5.54 -3.08
N ARG A 242 5.20 -5.70 -4.20
CA ARG A 242 4.76 -5.16 -5.50
C ARG A 242 3.48 -5.84 -6.00
N GLU A 243 3.44 -7.16 -5.93
CA GLU A 243 2.32 -7.96 -6.42
C GLU A 243 1.04 -7.71 -5.61
N GLN A 244 1.15 -7.56 -4.29
CA GLN A 244 0.01 -7.31 -3.41
C GLN A 244 -0.50 -5.88 -3.53
N GLY A 245 0.36 -4.86 -3.63
CA GLY A 245 -0.05 -3.45 -3.77
C GLY A 245 -0.69 -3.13 -5.12
N GLU A 246 0.13 -2.95 -6.15
CA GLU A 246 -0.30 -2.45 -7.47
C GLU A 246 -0.72 -3.59 -8.44
N GLY A 247 -0.33 -4.83 -8.12
CA GLY A 247 -0.41 -5.98 -9.03
C GLY A 247 0.80 -6.06 -9.98
N THR A 248 0.74 -6.95 -10.97
CA THR A 248 1.81 -7.03 -11.99
C THR A 248 1.55 -6.08 -13.16
N THR A 249 2.63 -5.59 -13.79
CA THR A 249 2.62 -4.75 -15.00
C THR A 249 1.91 -5.37 -16.20
N SER A 250 1.60 -6.66 -16.17
CA SER A 250 1.21 -7.42 -17.37
C SER A 250 -0.28 -7.78 -17.44
N SER A 251 -1.00 -7.89 -16.31
CA SER A 251 -2.45 -8.19 -16.30
C SER A 251 -2.99 -8.31 -14.87
N PRO A 252 -4.24 -7.87 -14.60
CA PRO A 252 -4.99 -8.31 -13.41
C PRO A 252 -5.04 -9.83 -13.23
N ALA A 253 -4.76 -10.63 -14.28
CA ALA A 253 -4.72 -12.10 -14.23
C ALA A 253 -3.71 -12.67 -13.22
N VAL A 254 -2.55 -12.02 -13.02
CA VAL A 254 -1.53 -12.47 -12.06
C VAL A 254 -1.85 -11.96 -10.65
N ALA A 255 -2.60 -10.85 -10.56
CA ALA A 255 -3.09 -10.31 -9.31
C ALA A 255 -4.17 -11.18 -8.63
N PHE A 256 -4.47 -12.37 -9.17
CA PHE A 256 -5.32 -13.39 -8.54
C PHE A 256 -4.53 -14.67 -8.18
N GLY A 257 -3.20 -14.62 -8.20
CA GLY A 257 -2.32 -15.78 -7.93
C GLY A 257 -2.51 -16.42 -6.55
N ASP A 258 -2.93 -15.62 -5.55
CA ASP A 258 -3.21 -16.03 -4.17
C ASP A 258 -4.71 -15.88 -3.80
N ASP A 259 -5.63 -16.25 -4.70
CA ASP A 259 -7.10 -16.21 -4.51
C ASP A 259 -7.72 -14.80 -4.27
N HIS A 260 -6.92 -13.73 -4.24
CA HIS A 260 -7.35 -12.38 -3.88
C HIS A 260 -6.75 -11.29 -4.79
N PRO A 261 -7.55 -10.28 -5.22
CA PRO A 261 -7.06 -9.18 -6.04
C PRO A 261 -6.05 -8.31 -5.28
N ALA A 262 -5.03 -7.83 -6.00
CA ALA A 262 -4.12 -6.76 -5.52
C ALA A 262 -4.90 -5.54 -5.02
N HIS A 263 -4.28 -4.75 -4.15
CA HIS A 263 -4.95 -3.72 -3.35
C HIS A 263 -5.67 -2.69 -4.20
N TYR A 264 -5.04 -2.20 -5.28
CA TYR A 264 -5.70 -1.29 -6.22
C TYR A 264 -7.03 -1.85 -6.72
N TYR A 265 -7.03 -3.09 -7.19
CA TYR A 265 -8.22 -3.72 -7.75
C TYR A 265 -9.25 -4.01 -6.65
N ALA A 266 -8.83 -4.43 -5.45
CA ALA A 266 -9.72 -4.63 -4.32
C ALA A 266 -10.44 -3.34 -3.90
N PHE A 267 -9.73 -2.20 -3.84
CA PHE A 267 -10.36 -0.89 -3.60
C PHE A 267 -11.26 -0.47 -4.76
N ALA A 268 -10.85 -0.74 -6.00
CA ALA A 268 -11.66 -0.46 -7.18
C ALA A 268 -12.96 -1.28 -7.21
N GLU A 269 -12.95 -2.54 -6.76
CA GLU A 269 -14.17 -3.35 -6.60
C GLU A 269 -15.16 -2.72 -5.61
N ILE A 270 -14.65 -2.17 -4.49
CA ILE A 270 -15.47 -1.43 -3.51
C ILE A 270 -16.03 -0.14 -4.13
N TYR A 271 -15.21 0.60 -4.88
CA TYR A 271 -15.60 1.87 -5.50
C TYR A 271 -16.68 1.67 -6.58
N HIS A 272 -16.45 0.72 -7.49
CA HIS A 272 -17.36 0.38 -8.59
C HIS A 272 -18.56 -0.46 -8.15
N GLY A 273 -18.48 -1.10 -6.99
CA GLY A 273 -19.57 -1.88 -6.41
C GLY A 273 -19.70 -3.29 -6.98
N ARG A 274 -18.69 -3.79 -7.69
CA ARG A 274 -18.69 -5.10 -8.38
C ARG A 274 -17.27 -5.65 -8.50
N ARG A 275 -17.16 -6.98 -8.50
CA ARG A 275 -15.88 -7.67 -8.72
C ARG A 275 -15.34 -7.45 -10.12
N LEU A 276 -14.02 -7.38 -10.23
CA LEU A 276 -13.31 -7.35 -11.49
C LEU A 276 -13.39 -8.73 -12.15
N ARG A 277 -13.81 -8.76 -13.41
CA ARG A 277 -13.91 -9.99 -14.19
C ARG A 277 -13.41 -9.75 -15.60
N LYS A 278 -12.74 -10.74 -16.18
CA LYS A 278 -12.38 -10.72 -17.59
C LYS A 278 -13.59 -11.12 -18.43
N ASP A 279 -14.03 -10.23 -19.31
CA ASP A 279 -15.11 -10.46 -20.26
C ASP A 279 -14.62 -10.15 -21.68
N ARG A 280 -14.77 -11.12 -22.59
CA ARG A 280 -14.33 -11.05 -24.00
C ARG A 280 -12.92 -10.48 -24.20
N GLY A 281 -12.00 -10.84 -23.31
CA GLY A 281 -10.60 -10.40 -23.36
C GLY A 281 -10.29 -9.10 -22.61
N SER A 282 -11.29 -8.33 -22.19
CA SER A 282 -11.13 -7.07 -21.45
C SER A 282 -11.53 -7.21 -19.97
N TRP A 283 -10.81 -6.53 -19.09
CA TRP A 283 -11.10 -6.51 -17.65
C TRP A 283 -12.14 -5.44 -17.33
N GLN A 284 -13.23 -5.84 -16.68
CA GLN A 284 -14.35 -4.95 -16.37
C GLN A 284 -14.96 -5.31 -15.01
N PHE A 285 -15.46 -4.31 -14.27
CA PHE A 285 -16.16 -4.49 -13.00
C PHE A 285 -17.60 -4.99 -13.21
N THR A 286 -17.75 -6.17 -13.82
CA THR A 286 -19.03 -6.80 -14.18
C THR A 286 -19.32 -8.07 -13.38
N GLY A 287 -18.44 -8.42 -12.44
CA GLY A 287 -18.55 -9.61 -11.61
C GLY A 287 -19.64 -9.50 -10.52
N ALA A 288 -19.49 -10.35 -9.49
CA ALA A 288 -20.39 -10.40 -8.35
C ALA A 288 -20.52 -9.02 -7.67
N PRO A 289 -21.69 -8.65 -7.11
CA PRO A 289 -21.87 -7.38 -6.42
C PRO A 289 -20.96 -7.25 -5.19
N VAL A 290 -20.35 -6.07 -5.03
CA VAL A 290 -19.57 -5.65 -3.86
C VAL A 290 -20.19 -4.34 -3.35
N PRO A 291 -21.40 -4.37 -2.77
CA PRO A 291 -22.11 -3.14 -2.44
C PRO A 291 -21.28 -2.27 -1.48
N PHE A 292 -21.29 -0.96 -1.73
CA PHE A 292 -20.64 -0.02 -0.83
C PHE A 292 -21.31 -0.12 0.55
N PRO A 293 -20.55 -0.33 1.64
CA PRO A 293 -21.14 -0.64 2.93
C PRO A 293 -21.72 0.60 3.60
N ALA A 294 -22.63 0.40 4.55
CA ALA A 294 -23.05 1.47 5.45
C ALA A 294 -21.90 1.87 6.37
N THR A 295 -21.65 3.17 6.53
CA THR A 295 -20.51 3.71 7.28
C THR A 295 -20.93 4.71 8.35
N ARG A 296 -20.07 4.91 9.35
CA ARG A 296 -20.12 6.04 10.29
C ARG A 296 -19.63 7.30 9.57
N PRO A 297 -20.27 8.47 9.78
CA PRO A 297 -19.95 9.68 9.04
C PRO A 297 -18.71 10.40 9.63
N MET A 298 -17.61 9.69 9.81
CA MET A 298 -16.36 10.27 10.32
C MET A 298 -15.87 11.36 9.36
N ALA A 299 -15.83 12.59 9.86
CA ALA A 299 -15.30 13.74 9.14
C ALA A 299 -13.83 13.54 8.77
N ARG A 300 -13.39 14.25 7.73
CA ARG A 300 -11.97 14.38 7.43
C ARG A 300 -11.27 15.07 8.60
N VAL A 301 -10.20 14.46 9.11
CA VAL A 301 -9.39 15.05 10.18
C VAL A 301 -8.69 16.31 9.63
N PRO A 302 -8.84 17.48 10.28
CA PRO A 302 -8.20 18.70 9.83
C PRO A 302 -6.67 18.61 9.87
N ALA A 303 -6.00 19.40 9.04
CA ALA A 303 -4.56 19.63 9.21
C ALA A 303 -4.29 20.25 10.57
N GLY A 304 -3.34 19.69 11.33
CA GLY A 304 -3.18 20.08 12.74
C GLY A 304 -4.06 19.30 13.71
N GLY A 305 -4.90 18.37 13.24
CA GLY A 305 -5.83 17.61 14.07
C GLY A 305 -7.04 18.46 14.50
N TRP A 306 -7.80 17.95 15.46
CA TRP A 306 -8.98 18.66 15.97
C TRP A 306 -8.58 19.85 16.84
N HIS A 307 -8.95 21.06 16.44
CA HIS A 307 -8.67 22.27 17.21
C HIS A 307 -9.70 22.45 18.34
N ARG A 308 -9.21 22.60 19.57
CA ARG A 308 -10.02 22.83 20.80
C ARG A 308 -11.25 21.90 20.90
N PRO A 309 -11.09 20.57 20.79
CA PRO A 309 -12.22 19.66 20.82
C PRO A 309 -12.87 19.65 22.22
N PRO A 310 -14.19 19.38 22.31
CA PRO A 310 -14.89 19.20 23.59
C PRO A 310 -14.19 18.17 24.49
N THR A 311 -14.34 18.29 25.80
CA THR A 311 -13.66 17.42 26.78
C THR A 311 -13.85 15.91 26.50
N PRO A 312 -15.04 15.40 26.16
CA PRO A 312 -15.22 13.99 25.82
C PRO A 312 -14.36 13.54 24.63
N VAL A 313 -14.30 14.36 23.57
CA VAL A 313 -13.49 14.11 22.36
C VAL A 313 -12.00 14.16 22.70
N ARG A 314 -11.57 15.19 23.45
CA ARG A 314 -10.17 15.36 23.87
C ARG A 314 -9.66 14.14 24.64
N ARG A 315 -10.46 13.59 25.56
CA ARG A 315 -10.10 12.38 26.33
C ARG A 315 -9.85 11.18 25.41
N ARG A 316 -10.75 10.91 24.46
CA ARG A 316 -10.59 9.80 23.50
C ARG A 316 -9.43 10.00 22.54
N LEU A 317 -9.16 11.23 22.12
CA LEU A 317 -7.96 11.55 21.33
C LEU A 317 -6.68 11.24 22.12
N ILE A 318 -6.62 11.57 23.42
CA ILE A 318 -5.48 11.23 24.28
C ILE A 318 -5.32 9.72 24.41
N GLU A 319 -6.40 8.99 24.71
CA GLU A 319 -6.39 7.51 24.79
C GLU A 319 -5.86 6.89 23.49
N PHE A 320 -6.42 7.31 22.35
CA PHE A 320 -6.02 6.84 21.03
C PHE A 320 -4.56 7.14 20.71
N ASN A 321 -4.15 8.40 20.87
CA ASN A 321 -2.79 8.86 20.53
C ASN A 321 -1.73 8.24 21.44
N THR A 322 -2.08 7.95 22.70
CA THR A 322 -1.21 7.21 23.62
C THR A 322 -1.02 5.77 23.15
N ALA A 323 -2.10 5.09 22.77
CA ALA A 323 -2.02 3.74 22.22
C ALA A 323 -1.23 3.70 20.91
N TYR A 324 -1.42 4.67 20.01
CA TYR A 324 -0.64 4.77 18.77
C TYR A 324 0.85 5.00 19.04
N THR A 325 1.19 5.87 20.00
CA THR A 325 2.58 6.09 20.40
C THR A 325 3.22 4.82 20.93
N ALA A 326 2.48 4.06 21.76
CA ALA A 326 2.94 2.76 22.24
C ALA A 326 3.17 1.76 21.11
N VAL A 327 2.32 1.75 20.06
CA VAL A 327 2.57 0.94 18.85
C VAL A 327 3.91 1.32 18.21
N LEU A 328 4.13 2.62 17.96
CA LEU A 328 5.36 3.08 17.30
C LEU A 328 6.62 2.78 18.12
N ASP A 329 6.59 3.03 19.43
CA ASP A 329 7.72 2.74 20.33
C ASP A 329 8.02 1.24 20.40
N THR A 330 6.99 0.39 20.47
CA THR A 330 7.16 -1.06 20.57
C THR A 330 7.61 -1.69 19.26
N LEU A 331 7.19 -1.15 18.12
CA LEU A 331 7.75 -1.52 16.81
C LEU A 331 9.23 -1.13 16.70
N ASP A 332 9.63 0.06 17.15
CA ASP A 332 11.05 0.44 17.17
C ASP A 332 11.89 -0.50 18.05
N MET A 333 11.37 -0.93 19.21
CA MET A 333 12.05 -1.89 20.09
C MET A 333 12.15 -3.29 19.48
N ALA A 334 11.14 -3.73 18.73
CA ALA A 334 11.11 -5.07 18.13
C ALA A 334 12.30 -5.30 17.18
N TRP A 335 12.69 -4.29 16.39
CA TRP A 335 13.85 -4.37 15.48
C TRP A 335 15.16 -3.79 16.05
N ASP A 336 15.18 -3.32 17.31
CA ASP A 336 16.39 -2.79 17.96
C ASP A 336 17.01 -3.76 18.98
N SER A 337 16.22 -4.22 19.95
CA SER A 337 16.75 -4.89 21.14
C SER A 337 15.93 -6.09 21.63
N ASP A 338 14.60 -6.07 21.43
CA ASP A 338 13.70 -6.94 22.21
C ASP A 338 13.04 -8.06 21.39
N GLY A 339 13.26 -8.07 20.08
CA GLY A 339 12.86 -9.17 19.21
C GLY A 339 11.33 -9.37 19.09
N PRO A 340 10.88 -10.61 18.80
CA PRO A 340 9.47 -10.91 18.50
C PRO A 340 8.48 -10.58 19.63
N GLY A 341 8.92 -10.60 20.90
CA GLY A 341 8.04 -10.30 22.04
C GLY A 341 7.49 -8.87 22.00
N SER A 342 8.29 -7.91 21.53
CA SER A 342 7.86 -6.52 21.36
C SER A 342 6.90 -6.34 20.18
N LEU A 343 6.98 -7.19 19.15
CA LEU A 343 6.01 -7.19 18.05
C LEU A 343 4.61 -7.61 18.55
N ASP A 344 4.53 -8.62 19.43
CA ASP A 344 3.25 -9.00 20.06
C ASP A 344 2.68 -7.89 20.95
N VAL A 345 3.55 -7.14 21.65
CA VAL A 345 3.14 -5.95 22.42
C VAL A 345 2.57 -4.88 21.48
N ALA A 346 3.22 -4.63 20.33
CA ALA A 346 2.75 -3.68 19.32
C ALA A 346 1.36 -4.07 18.79
N VAL A 347 1.16 -5.35 18.46
CA VAL A 347 -0.15 -5.87 18.01
C VAL A 347 -1.22 -5.68 19.09
N ARG A 348 -0.90 -5.92 20.37
CA ARG A 348 -1.83 -5.66 21.47
C ARG A 348 -2.14 -4.17 21.63
N ALA A 349 -1.14 -3.29 21.53
CA ALA A 349 -1.33 -1.85 21.58
C ALA A 349 -2.21 -1.37 20.42
N MET A 350 -2.02 -1.94 19.23
CA MET A 350 -2.83 -1.64 18.06
C MET A 350 -4.31 -2.01 18.25
N ARG A 351 -4.59 -3.17 18.86
CA ARG A 351 -5.98 -3.55 19.21
C ARG A 351 -6.63 -2.56 20.19
N ARG A 352 -5.85 -1.97 21.10
CA ARG A 352 -6.35 -0.96 22.05
C ARG A 352 -6.73 0.37 21.38
N MET A 353 -6.28 0.63 20.15
CA MET A 353 -6.65 1.83 19.41
C MET A 353 -8.10 1.80 18.90
N GLU A 354 -8.69 0.61 18.70
CA GLU A 354 -9.99 0.47 18.07
C GLU A 354 -11.13 1.07 18.91
N THR A 355 -11.20 0.77 20.21
CA THR A 355 -12.26 1.29 21.08
C THR A 355 -12.33 2.82 21.07
N PRO A 356 -11.25 3.58 21.37
CA PRO A 356 -11.32 5.05 21.33
C PRO A 356 -11.54 5.59 19.90
N ALA A 357 -11.10 4.88 18.85
CA ALA A 357 -11.39 5.28 17.47
C ALA A 357 -12.89 5.20 17.15
N LEU A 358 -13.54 4.08 17.46
CA LEU A 358 -14.99 3.91 17.31
C LEU A 358 -15.75 4.89 18.20
N GLU A 359 -15.28 5.04 19.45
CA GLU A 359 -15.60 6.10 20.42
C GLU A 359 -15.83 7.47 19.77
N LEU A 360 -14.78 7.95 19.10
CA LEU A 360 -14.75 9.24 18.41
C LEU A 360 -15.76 9.32 17.27
N MET A 361 -15.93 8.24 16.51
CA MET A 361 -16.83 8.15 15.36
C MET A 361 -18.32 8.10 15.74
N GLU A 362 -18.66 8.08 17.04
CA GLU A 362 -20.03 8.21 17.53
C GLU A 362 -20.32 9.62 18.10
N ILE A 363 -19.30 10.49 18.22
CA ILE A 363 -19.49 11.85 18.77
C ILE A 363 -19.76 12.82 17.61
N PRO A 364 -20.94 13.47 17.55
CA PRO A 364 -21.24 14.44 16.50
C PRO A 364 -20.38 15.69 16.60
N ILE A 365 -20.00 16.26 15.45
CA ILE A 365 -19.39 17.58 15.36
C ILE A 365 -20.52 18.62 15.31
N PRO A 366 -20.59 19.57 16.26
CA PRO A 366 -21.65 20.57 16.31
C PRO A 366 -21.79 21.34 14.99
N GLY A 367 -23.03 21.44 14.49
CA GLY A 367 -23.33 22.17 13.25
C GLY A 367 -23.06 21.39 11.96
N THR A 368 -22.76 20.09 12.05
CA THR A 368 -22.57 19.21 10.88
C THR A 368 -23.32 17.88 11.05
N ASP A 369 -23.41 17.09 9.98
CA ASP A 369 -23.89 15.70 9.99
C ASP A 369 -22.76 14.68 10.21
N GLN A 370 -21.54 15.16 10.49
CA GLN A 370 -20.34 14.33 10.63
C GLN A 370 -19.94 14.11 12.10
N THR A 371 -19.09 13.13 12.32
CA THR A 371 -18.53 12.79 13.63
C THR A 371 -17.02 12.99 13.69
N TYR A 372 -16.48 13.07 14.91
CA TYR A 372 -15.04 13.11 15.11
C TYR A 372 -14.37 11.79 14.68
N GLY A 373 -13.04 11.77 14.64
CA GLY A 373 -12.26 10.57 14.34
C GLY A 373 -10.84 10.64 14.87
N PRO A 374 -10.10 9.51 14.84
CA PRO A 374 -8.74 9.42 15.35
C PRO A 374 -7.74 10.25 14.54
N SER A 375 -6.73 10.82 15.21
CA SER A 375 -5.75 11.72 14.56
C SER A 375 -4.39 11.09 14.24
N PHE A 376 -4.06 9.91 14.79
CA PHE A 376 -2.76 9.25 14.62
C PHE A 376 -1.57 10.18 14.86
N ARG A 377 -1.63 10.92 15.96
CA ARG A 377 -0.61 11.90 16.33
C ARG A 377 0.03 11.46 17.62
N PRO A 378 1.33 11.15 17.65
CA PRO A 378 2.04 11.09 18.92
C PRO A 378 1.82 12.40 19.68
N PRO A 379 1.63 12.37 21.01
CA PRO A 379 1.63 13.60 21.80
C PRO A 379 2.88 14.41 21.43
N LEU A 380 2.72 15.71 21.13
CA LEU A 380 3.87 16.60 21.06
C LEU A 380 4.56 16.51 22.42
N ASN A 381 5.82 16.08 22.43
CA ASN A 381 6.62 15.76 23.61
C ASN A 381 6.19 16.55 24.86
N SER A 382 5.82 15.83 25.92
CA SER A 382 6.02 16.28 27.29
C SER A 382 7.50 16.28 27.64
#